data_AF-A0A941ZEC9-F1
#
_entry.id   AF-A0A941ZEC9-F1
#
_cell.length_a   1.000
_cell.length_b   1.000
_cell.length_c   1.000
_cell.angle_alpha   90.00
_cell.angle_beta   90.00
_cell.angle_gamma   90.00
#
_symmetry.space_group_name_H-M   'P 1'
#
loop_
_entity.id
_entity.type
_entity.pdbx_description
1 polymer ?
#
loop_
_entity_poly.entity_id
_entity_poly.type
_entity_poly.pdbx_seq_one_letter_code
_entity_poly.pdbx_strand_id
1 'polypeptide(L)' 'MSNGREKNSQQSEEKTELKTGKPSRYNVFLLNDDYTTMDFVVNILNRIFGKNVTEATQIMLQVHKKGVGLAGVYPKEIA' A
#
# COMPACT_ATOMS: atom_id res chain seq x y z
N MET A 1 -64.38 23.24 -12.22
CA MET A 1 -63.28 24.10 -11.76
C MET A 1 -62.56 23.40 -10.61
N SER A 2 -61.22 23.45 -10.62
CA SER A 2 -60.24 22.97 -9.61
C SER A 2 -60.18 21.46 -9.35
N ASN A 3 -59.30 20.71 -10.05
CA ASN A 3 -57.86 20.47 -9.79
C ASN A 3 -57.54 19.86 -8.41
N GLY A 4 -57.21 18.57 -8.42
CA GLY A 4 -56.47 17.89 -7.36
C GLY A 4 -55.57 16.83 -8.00
N ARG A 5 -54.44 17.26 -8.58
CA ARG A 5 -53.42 16.35 -9.13
C ARG A 5 -52.75 15.62 -7.97
N GLU A 6 -52.94 14.32 -7.91
CA GLU A 6 -52.14 13.41 -7.07
C GLU A 6 -50.67 13.53 -7.49
N LYS A 7 -49.84 14.06 -6.59
CA LYS A 7 -48.39 14.12 -6.80
C LYS A 7 -47.85 12.71 -6.61
N ASN A 8 -47.44 12.11 -7.71
CA ASN A 8 -46.65 10.89 -7.75
C ASN A 8 -45.37 11.12 -6.92
N SER A 9 -45.29 10.49 -5.75
CA SER A 9 -44.12 10.51 -4.87
C SER A 9 -43.01 9.72 -5.56
N GLN A 10 -42.22 10.40 -6.38
CA GLN A 10 -40.96 9.87 -6.88
C GLN A 10 -40.00 9.74 -5.69
N GLN A 11 -39.97 8.55 -5.12
CA GLN A 11 -38.92 8.13 -4.19
C GLN A 11 -37.64 7.99 -5.01
N SER A 12 -36.78 9.01 -4.93
CA SER A 12 -35.44 8.94 -5.48
C SER A 12 -34.65 7.93 -4.65
N GLU A 13 -34.49 6.72 -5.18
CA GLU A 13 -33.50 5.77 -4.69
C GLU A 13 -32.12 6.40 -4.93
N GLU A 14 -31.59 7.05 -3.90
CA GLU A 14 -30.23 7.56 -3.89
C GLU A 14 -29.29 6.34 -3.89
N LYS A 15 -28.97 5.88 -5.10
CA LYS A 15 -28.04 4.77 -5.33
C LYS A 15 -26.70 5.20 -4.78
N THR A 16 -26.41 4.83 -3.53
CA THR A 16 -25.12 5.03 -2.90
C THR A 16 -24.15 4.11 -3.63
N GLU A 17 -23.54 4.61 -4.70
CA GLU A 17 -22.34 3.99 -5.24
C GLU A 17 -21.28 4.06 -4.15
N LEU A 18 -21.17 2.95 -3.39
CA LEU A 18 -20.01 2.71 -2.56
C LEU A 18 -18.81 2.81 -3.49
N LYS A 19 -18.07 3.92 -3.40
CA LYS A 19 -16.79 4.08 -4.05
C LYS A 19 -15.87 3.04 -3.43
N THR A 20 -15.89 1.83 -3.95
CA THR A 20 -14.90 0.78 -3.70
C THR A 20 -13.62 1.20 -4.42
N GLY A 21 -13.02 2.29 -3.94
CA GLY A 21 -11.71 2.73 -4.38
C GLY A 21 -10.74 1.58 -4.13
N LYS A 22 -9.96 1.23 -5.16
CA LYS A 22 -8.90 0.23 -5.01
C LYS A 22 -8.04 0.60 -3.79
N PRO A 23 -7.65 -0.38 -2.94
CA PRO A 23 -6.90 -0.09 -1.72
C PRO A 23 -5.63 0.70 -2.06
N SER A 24 -5.37 1.75 -1.29
CA SER A 24 -4.19 2.59 -1.47
C SER A 24 -2.93 1.75 -1.23
N ARG A 25 -1.96 1.86 -2.15
CA ARG A 25 -0.67 1.17 -2.02
C ARG A 25 0.35 2.08 -1.36
N TYR A 26 1.19 1.49 -0.52
CA TYR A 26 2.21 2.14 0.30
C TYR A 26 3.57 1.53 0.01
N ASN A 27 4.57 2.40 -0.12
CA ASN A 27 5.96 1.99 -0.27
C ASN A 27 6.57 1.75 1.11
N VAL A 28 7.15 0.58 1.33
CA VAL A 28 7.90 0.25 2.55
C VAL A 28 9.38 0.40 2.26
N PHE A 29 10.02 1.34 2.96
CA PHE A 29 11.44 1.63 2.81
C PHE A 29 12.22 1.09 4.02
N LEU A 30 13.43 0.58 3.75
CA LEU A 30 14.44 0.34 4.77
C LEU A 30 15.37 1.56 4.81
N LEU A 31 15.69 2.01 6.02
CA LEU A 31 16.64 3.08 6.29
C LEU A 31 17.95 2.50 6.79
N ASN A 32 19.06 3.14 6.43
CA ASN A 32 20.38 2.74 6.90
C ASN A 32 20.59 3.12 8.37
N ASP A 33 21.38 2.30 9.06
CA ASP A 33 21.92 2.57 10.40
C ASP A 33 23.34 1.96 10.52
N ASP A 34 24.05 2.30 11.59
CA ASP A 34 25.47 1.93 11.77
C ASP A 34 25.68 0.66 12.63
N TYR A 35 24.61 -0.05 13.01
CA TYR A 35 24.69 -1.18 13.95
C TYR A 35 24.21 -2.50 13.32
N THR A 36 23.24 -2.45 12.42
CA THR A 36 22.65 -3.64 11.80
C THR A 36 23.60 -4.23 10.74
N THR A 37 23.87 -5.53 10.82
CA THR A 37 24.77 -6.20 9.86
C THR A 37 24.11 -6.37 8.48
N MET A 38 24.94 -6.37 7.42
CA MET A 38 24.47 -6.58 6.04
C MET A 38 23.72 -7.90 5.86
N ASP A 39 24.24 -8.99 6.44
CA ASP A 39 23.63 -10.32 6.36
C ASP A 39 22.26 -10.37 7.03
N PHE A 40 22.08 -9.63 8.14
CA PHE A 40 20.79 -9.53 8.80
C PHE A 40 19.76 -8.84 7.90
N VAL A 41 20.14 -7.73 7.25
CA VAL A 41 19.25 -7.01 6.31
C VAL A 41 18.86 -7.92 5.14
N VAL A 42 19.82 -8.64 4.55
CA VAL A 42 19.55 -9.61 3.47
C VAL A 42 18.58 -10.70 3.93
N ASN A 43 18.74 -11.22 5.15
CA ASN A 43 17.85 -12.22 5.74
C ASN A 43 16.41 -11.69 5.89
N ILE A 44 16.24 -10.47 6.42
CA ILE A 44 14.92 -9.82 6.54
C ILE A 44 14.26 -9.63 5.17
N LEU A 45 15.00 -9.12 4.20
CA LEU A 45 14.52 -8.95 2.82
C LEU A 45 14.09 -10.28 2.20
N ASN A 46 14.79 -11.38 2.50
CA ASN A 46 14.43 -12.70 2.03
C ASN A 46 13.19 -13.27 2.73
N ARG A 47 13.18 -13.29 4.06
CA ARG A 47 12.16 -13.99 4.84
C ARG A 47 10.84 -13.23 4.96
N ILE A 48 10.89 -11.90 5.01
CA ILE A 48 9.71 -11.06 5.24
C ILE A 48 9.21 -10.45 3.94
N PHE A 49 10.11 -9.95 3.10
CA PHE A 49 9.75 -9.28 1.85
C PHE A 49 9.79 -10.21 0.63
N GLY A 50 10.14 -11.48 0.82
CA GLY A 50 10.14 -12.50 -0.24
C GLY A 50 11.16 -12.26 -1.34
N LYS A 51 12.22 -11.48 -1.09
CA LYS A 51 13.26 -11.19 -2.07
C LYS A 51 14.19 -12.39 -2.23
N ASN A 52 14.54 -12.73 -3.46
CA ASN A 52 15.63 -13.69 -3.66
C ASN A 52 16.96 -13.08 -3.18
N VAL A 53 17.99 -13.91 -3.00
CA VAL A 53 19.28 -13.48 -2.44
C VAL A 53 19.91 -12.35 -3.25
N THR A 54 19.85 -12.42 -4.58
CA THR A 54 20.41 -11.40 -5.47
C THR A 54 19.72 -10.05 -5.31
N GLU A 55 18.38 -10.04 -5.34
CA GLU A 55 17.58 -8.83 -5.12
C GLU A 55 17.77 -8.25 -3.72
N ALA A 56 17.76 -9.11 -2.69
CA ALA A 56 17.96 -8.70 -1.31
C ALA A 56 19.33 -8.04 -1.11
N THR A 57 20.38 -8.62 -1.71
CA THR A 57 21.74 -8.06 -1.67
C THR A 57 21.81 -6.71 -2.38
N GLN A 58 21.15 -6.57 -3.54
CA GLN A 58 21.10 -5.29 -4.25
C GLN A 58 20.38 -4.21 -3.44
N ILE A 59 19.22 -4.52 -2.84
CA ILE A 59 18.48 -3.58 -2.00
C ILE A 59 19.29 -3.22 -0.77
N MET A 60 19.90 -4.20 -0.09
CA MET A 60 20.78 -3.96 1.07
C MET A 60 21.92 -3.00 0.71
N LEU A 61 22.60 -3.21 -0.42
CA LEU A 61 23.67 -2.32 -0.87
C LEU A 61 23.15 -0.90 -1.20
N GLN A 62 21.91 -0.76 -1.67
CA GLN A 62 21.29 0.55 -1.86
C GLN A 62 21.04 1.24 -0.52
N VAL A 63 20.47 0.54 0.46
CA VAL A 63 20.28 1.06 1.83
C VAL A 63 21.60 1.55 2.38
N HIS A 64 22.62 0.69 2.37
CA HIS A 64 23.95 1.02 2.92
C HIS A 64 24.61 2.23 2.26
N LYS A 65 24.55 2.33 0.92
CA LYS A 65 25.25 3.39 0.17
C LYS A 65 24.47 4.69 0.05
N LYS A 66 23.13 4.63 0.08
CA LYS A 66 22.24 5.77 -0.20
C LYS A 66 21.39 6.18 0.99
N GLY A 67 21.49 5.47 2.12
CA GLY A 67 20.71 5.71 3.32
C GLY A 67 19.29 5.13 3.30
N VAL A 68 18.80 4.69 2.14
CA VAL A 68 17.43 4.19 1.97
C VAL A 68 17.32 3.23 0.78
N GLY A 69 16.41 2.24 0.89
CA GLY A 69 16.08 1.31 -0.19
C GLY A 69 14.63 0.85 -0.11
N LEU A 70 13.97 0.67 -1.27
CA LEU A 70 12.60 0.18 -1.34
C LEU A 70 12.57 -1.34 -1.12
N ALA A 71 11.94 -1.77 -0.03
CA ALA A 71 11.79 -3.20 0.28
C ALA A 71 10.57 -3.81 -0.44
N GLY A 72 9.46 -3.06 -0.53
CA GLY A 72 8.25 -3.52 -1.21
C GLY A 72 7.13 -2.50 -1.27
N VAL A 73 6.02 -2.86 -1.92
CA VAL A 73 4.83 -2.02 -2.08
C VAL A 73 3.59 -2.83 -1.73
N TYR A 74 2.84 -2.41 -0.72
CA TYR A 74 1.74 -3.18 -0.14
C TYR A 74 0.48 -2.33 0.09
N PRO A 75 -0.71 -2.92 0.21
CA PRO A 75 -1.88 -2.22 0.77
C PRO A 75 -1.58 -1.66 2.16
N LYS A 76 -2.30 -0.61 2.57
CA LYS A 76 -2.11 0.05 3.88
C LYS A 76 -2.17 -0.91 5.06
N GLU A 77 -3.01 -1.93 4.96
CA GLU A 77 -3.28 -2.87 6.05
C GLU A 77 -2.13 -3.86 6.26
N ILE A 78 -1.20 -3.95 5.30
CA ILE A 78 -0.04 -4.84 5.32
C ILE A 78 1.26 -4.05 5.53
N ALA A 79 1.35 -2.82 4.99
CA ALA A 79 2.53 -1.95 5.07
C ALA A 79 2.78 -1.43 6.49
#